data_AF-A0A2V8ZZK1-F1
#
_entry.id   AF-A0A2V8ZZK1-F1
#
_cell.length_a   1.000
_cell.length_b   1.000
_cell.length_c   1.000
_cell.angle_alpha   90.00
_cell.angle_beta   90.00
_cell.angle_gamma   90.00
#
_symmetry.space_group_name_H-M   'P 1'
#
loop_
_entity.id
_entity.type
_entity.pdbx_description
1 polymer ?
#
loop_
_entity_poly.entity_id
_entity_poly.type
_entity_poly.pdbx_seq_one_letter_code
_entity_poly.pdbx_strand_id
1 'polypeptide(L)'
;MNGHTQDSIHGTANLETDFRNNFWGTYPECANSIIYTGVYGQCVQNLSPENDSVFHRFSNFIGNILGTPGVETNYSSTGFAIGSGPYSIYQFGGQTVSSADPNTQGTAMIWGNADAVTGFGSPRYNCSEVAEGTAWHAQAVWYQALLYQPCPMTNTLPASFFYSAKPAWWPSGKPWPIIGPDVTGGNLLQCTSGTYTRSLVTNALQCGSPATTSTWANGHVYSNPAMDCYLNVMRGNSDGTGGPLSFNEASCYVTSTGSGPTPPTGLTAVVQ
;
A
#
# COMPACT_ATOMS: atom_id res chain seq x y z
N MET A 1 9.33 -3.49 -5.38
CA MET A 1 8.56 -3.35 -4.12
C MET A 1 7.10 -3.01 -4.44
N ASN A 2 6.14 -3.64 -3.78
CA ASN A 2 4.75 -3.17 -3.78
C ASN A 2 4.52 -2.45 -2.47
N GLY A 3 4.44 -1.14 -2.58
CA GLY A 3 4.33 -0.21 -1.48
C GLY A 3 4.58 1.17 -2.01
N HIS A 4 4.82 2.10 -1.11
CA HIS A 4 5.05 3.48 -1.44
C HIS A 4 6.48 3.89 -1.06
N THR A 5 7.07 4.75 -1.90
CA THR A 5 8.45 5.21 -1.72
C THR A 5 8.57 6.65 -2.18
N GLN A 6 8.92 7.52 -1.25
CA GLN A 6 9.31 8.89 -1.52
C GLN A 6 10.84 8.91 -1.60
N ASP A 7 11.37 9.00 -2.83
CA ASP A 7 12.81 9.03 -3.11
C ASP A 7 13.34 10.46 -3.02
N SER A 8 14.48 10.63 -2.39
CA SER A 8 15.13 11.90 -2.10
C SER A 8 15.92 12.47 -3.28
N ILE A 9 16.00 11.75 -4.41
CA ILE A 9 16.57 12.25 -5.67
C ILE A 9 15.57 12.28 -6.85
N HIS A 10 14.39 11.67 -6.73
CA HIS A 10 13.37 11.65 -7.80
C HIS A 10 11.94 11.69 -7.26
N GLY A 11 11.07 12.49 -7.89
CA GLY A 11 9.61 12.36 -7.75
C GLY A 11 8.88 13.52 -7.08
N THR A 12 7.56 13.32 -6.94
CA THR A 12 6.69 14.14 -6.07
C THR A 12 6.88 13.67 -4.63
N ALA A 13 6.77 14.59 -3.68
CA ALA A 13 7.25 14.41 -2.34
C ALA A 13 6.62 15.43 -1.39
N ASN A 14 6.53 15.07 -0.11
CA ASN A 14 5.87 15.82 0.97
C ASN A 14 4.34 15.84 0.87
N LEU A 15 3.70 15.89 2.04
CA LEU A 15 2.24 16.08 2.19
C LEU A 15 1.40 14.98 1.49
N GLU A 16 1.99 13.82 1.25
CA GLU A 16 1.29 12.70 0.63
C GLU A 16 0.34 12.05 1.63
N THR A 17 -0.69 11.40 1.12
CA THR A 17 -1.67 10.68 1.94
C THR A 17 -1.91 9.31 1.37
N ASP A 18 -1.43 8.31 2.09
CA ASP A 18 -1.75 6.92 1.86
C ASP A 18 -2.92 6.53 2.75
N PHE A 19 -4.08 6.32 2.12
CA PHE A 19 -5.32 6.02 2.82
C PHE A 19 -5.97 4.74 2.31
N ARG A 20 -6.16 3.77 3.22
CA ARG A 20 -6.76 2.46 2.90
C ARG A 20 -6.04 1.75 1.74
N ASN A 21 -4.71 1.81 1.75
CA ASN A 21 -3.85 1.06 0.83
C ASN A 21 -3.53 -0.34 1.39
N ASN A 22 -3.32 -1.30 0.49
CA ASN A 22 -2.78 -2.61 0.83
C ASN A 22 -1.36 -2.71 0.25
N PHE A 23 -0.37 -2.42 1.07
CA PHE A 23 1.04 -2.47 0.70
C PHE A 23 1.71 -3.61 1.43
N TRP A 24 1.83 -4.74 0.76
CA TRP A 24 2.39 -5.95 1.36
C TRP A 24 3.93 -5.98 1.38
N GLY A 25 4.62 -5.00 0.79
CA GLY A 25 6.08 -4.86 0.83
C GLY A 25 6.85 -5.83 -0.08
N THR A 26 6.39 -7.09 -0.21
CA THR A 26 7.12 -8.13 -0.95
C THR A 26 6.48 -8.57 -2.26
N TYR A 27 7.33 -8.86 -3.25
CA TYR A 27 6.92 -9.51 -4.50
C TYR A 27 7.33 -10.99 -4.49
N PRO A 28 6.69 -11.82 -5.34
CA PRO A 28 7.21 -13.15 -5.67
C PRO A 28 8.63 -13.09 -6.24
N GLU A 29 8.92 -12.05 -7.02
CA GLU A 29 10.20 -11.84 -7.69
C GLU A 29 10.69 -10.38 -7.62
N CYS A 30 12.01 -10.20 -7.55
CA CYS A 30 12.69 -8.91 -7.58
C CYS A 30 13.89 -8.99 -8.52
N ALA A 31 14.33 -7.84 -9.03
CA ALA A 31 15.62 -7.76 -9.71
C ALA A 31 16.73 -8.22 -8.76
N ASN A 32 17.49 -9.23 -9.16
CA ASN A 32 18.52 -9.85 -8.31
C ASN A 32 19.88 -9.13 -8.36
N SER A 33 19.95 -7.99 -9.04
CA SER A 33 21.16 -7.20 -9.24
C SER A 33 20.82 -5.71 -9.30
N ILE A 34 21.76 -4.88 -8.83
CA ILE A 34 21.72 -3.41 -8.95
C ILE A 34 21.83 -2.97 -10.43
N ILE A 35 22.42 -3.81 -11.28
CA ILE A 35 22.48 -3.60 -12.72
C ILE A 35 21.25 -4.28 -13.32
N TYR A 36 20.42 -3.52 -14.05
CA TYR A 36 19.29 -4.06 -14.81
C TYR A 36 19.79 -5.07 -15.86
N THR A 37 19.91 -6.32 -15.46
CA THR A 37 20.25 -7.45 -16.35
C THR A 37 19.00 -8.16 -16.86
N GLY A 38 17.80 -7.75 -16.41
CA GLY A 38 16.54 -8.42 -16.73
C GLY A 38 16.38 -9.78 -16.04
N VAL A 39 17.25 -10.11 -15.08
CA VAL A 39 17.16 -11.37 -14.32
C VAL A 39 16.40 -11.12 -13.02
N TYR A 40 15.23 -11.76 -12.92
CA TYR A 40 14.38 -11.73 -11.75
C TYR A 40 14.61 -13.00 -10.93
N GLY A 41 14.57 -12.86 -9.61
CA GLY A 41 14.73 -13.97 -8.67
C GLY A 41 14.06 -13.65 -7.34
N GLN A 42 14.25 -14.51 -6.36
CA GLN A 42 13.68 -14.28 -5.03
C GLN A 42 14.16 -12.95 -4.46
N CYS A 43 13.22 -12.16 -3.93
CA CYS A 43 13.54 -10.91 -3.24
C CYS A 43 14.41 -11.17 -2.02
N VAL A 44 15.65 -10.65 -2.05
CA VAL A 44 16.62 -10.70 -0.95
C VAL A 44 16.93 -9.31 -0.36
N GLN A 45 16.32 -8.27 -0.91
CA GLN A 45 16.49 -6.90 -0.41
C GLN A 45 15.59 -6.66 0.79
N ASN A 46 16.00 -5.74 1.65
CA ASN A 46 15.17 -5.29 2.75
C ASN A 46 14.00 -4.50 2.16
N LEU A 47 12.79 -4.98 2.39
CA LEU A 47 11.57 -4.39 1.85
C LEU A 47 10.79 -3.80 3.02
N SER A 48 10.47 -2.52 2.91
CA SER A 48 9.56 -1.82 3.81
C SER A 48 8.37 -1.36 2.98
N PRO A 49 7.12 -1.66 3.35
CA PRO A 49 5.91 -1.18 2.65
C PRO A 49 5.87 0.34 2.45
N GLU A 50 6.38 1.09 3.42
CA GLU A 50 6.40 2.55 3.41
C GLU A 50 7.85 3.02 3.57
N ASN A 51 8.39 3.69 2.54
CA ASN A 51 9.71 4.32 2.59
C ASN A 51 9.59 5.80 2.34
N ASP A 52 9.97 6.60 3.33
CA ASP A 52 9.94 8.04 3.23
C ASP A 52 11.36 8.57 3.45
N SER A 53 12.03 9.01 2.38
CA SER A 53 13.42 9.46 2.45
C SER A 53 13.57 10.82 3.15
N VAL A 54 14.82 11.27 3.31
CA VAL A 54 15.12 12.62 3.80
C VAL A 54 14.32 13.71 3.07
N PHE A 55 14.00 14.80 3.78
CA PHE A 55 13.32 15.98 3.26
C PHE A 55 11.89 15.79 2.75
N HIS A 56 11.35 14.58 2.88
CA HIS A 56 9.95 14.27 2.70
C HIS A 56 9.28 14.24 4.06
N ARG A 57 8.28 15.09 4.23
CA ARG A 57 7.71 15.46 5.53
C ARG A 57 6.21 15.62 5.38
N PHE A 58 5.51 15.54 6.51
CA PHE A 58 4.07 15.75 6.61
C PHE A 58 3.22 14.71 5.86
N SER A 59 3.77 13.52 5.63
CA SER A 59 3.05 12.40 5.02
C SER A 59 2.03 11.81 6.00
N ASN A 60 0.90 11.33 5.47
CA ASN A 60 -0.21 10.78 6.24
C ASN A 60 -0.42 9.32 5.84
N PHE A 61 -0.13 8.38 6.73
CA PHE A 61 -0.35 6.96 6.55
C PHE A 61 -1.52 6.53 7.42
N ILE A 62 -2.69 6.36 6.82
CA ILE A 62 -3.95 6.23 7.57
C ILE A 62 -4.76 5.01 7.11
N GLY A 63 -5.06 4.10 8.05
CA GLY A 63 -5.95 2.97 7.79
C GLY A 63 -5.45 1.97 6.74
N ASN A 64 -4.14 1.92 6.51
CA ASN A 64 -3.49 1.03 5.56
C ASN A 64 -3.30 -0.38 6.15
N ILE A 65 -3.17 -1.36 5.27
CA ILE A 65 -2.80 -2.74 5.56
C ILE A 65 -1.38 -2.97 5.04
N LEU A 66 -0.43 -3.18 5.96
CA LEU A 66 0.99 -3.05 5.66
C LEU A 66 1.80 -4.31 5.98
N GLY A 67 2.68 -4.69 5.05
CA GLY A 67 3.68 -5.74 5.23
C GLY A 67 3.22 -7.16 4.90
N THR A 68 4.16 -8.09 4.97
CA THR A 68 3.99 -9.52 4.77
C THR A 68 4.35 -10.27 6.06
N PRO A 69 3.48 -11.16 6.58
CA PRO A 69 3.79 -12.00 7.73
C PRO A 69 5.14 -12.71 7.62
N GLY A 70 5.98 -12.55 8.64
CA GLY A 70 7.29 -13.18 8.72
C GLY A 70 8.38 -12.52 7.88
N VAL A 71 8.10 -11.41 7.19
CA VAL A 71 9.11 -10.60 6.50
C VAL A 71 9.46 -9.39 7.34
N GLU A 72 8.55 -8.42 7.47
CA GLU A 72 8.77 -7.25 8.32
C GLU A 72 8.68 -7.67 9.78
N THR A 73 9.78 -7.45 10.51
CA THR A 73 9.93 -7.84 11.92
C THR A 73 10.09 -6.64 12.84
N ASN A 74 10.25 -5.45 12.27
CA ASN A 74 10.38 -4.18 12.99
C ASN A 74 9.23 -3.26 12.62
N TYR A 75 8.71 -2.50 13.59
CA TYR A 75 7.64 -1.55 13.30
C TYR A 75 8.14 -0.38 12.44
N SER A 76 9.25 0.23 12.83
CA SER A 76 9.84 1.34 12.08
C SER A 76 11.36 1.34 12.16
N SER A 77 12.02 1.95 11.18
CA SER A 77 13.46 2.23 11.18
C SER A 77 13.75 3.65 10.70
N THR A 78 14.87 4.22 11.14
CA THR A 78 15.27 5.61 10.80
C THR A 78 16.72 5.68 10.36
N GLY A 79 17.04 6.58 9.43
CA GLY A 79 18.42 6.93 9.08
C GLY A 79 19.15 5.90 8.21
N PHE A 80 18.44 4.93 7.65
CA PHE A 80 18.97 3.98 6.67
C PHE A 80 18.60 4.42 5.26
N ALA A 81 19.49 4.23 4.29
CA ALA A 81 19.13 4.37 2.89
C ALA A 81 18.05 3.35 2.51
N ILE A 82 17.17 3.70 1.57
CA ILE A 82 16.11 2.79 1.10
C ILE A 82 16.73 1.45 0.71
N GLY A 83 16.16 0.35 1.22
CA GLY A 83 16.62 -1.01 0.95
C GLY A 83 17.87 -1.46 1.72
N SER A 84 18.45 -0.62 2.59
CA SER A 84 19.60 -0.97 3.44
C SER A 84 19.29 -1.03 4.95
N GLY A 85 18.10 -0.61 5.35
CA GLY A 85 17.61 -0.70 6.75
C GLY A 85 17.06 -2.08 7.10
N PRO A 86 16.74 -2.37 8.37
CA PRO A 86 16.12 -3.65 8.75
C PRO A 86 14.75 -3.83 8.05
N TYR A 87 14.25 -5.07 7.98
CA TYR A 87 12.88 -5.35 7.51
C TYR A 87 11.88 -4.69 8.47
N SER A 88 11.34 -3.55 8.06
CA SER A 88 10.46 -2.70 8.86
C SER A 88 9.18 -2.33 8.12
N ILE A 89 8.09 -2.04 8.84
CA ILE A 89 6.86 -1.54 8.19
C ILE A 89 7.11 -0.15 7.59
N TYR A 90 7.72 0.74 8.38
CA TYR A 90 8.08 2.09 7.97
C TYR A 90 9.58 2.31 7.99
N GLN A 91 10.11 2.97 6.97
CA GLN A 91 11.48 3.46 6.95
C GLN A 91 11.48 4.97 6.71
N PHE A 92 12.09 5.73 7.63
CA PHE A 92 12.06 7.20 7.61
C PHE A 92 13.44 7.85 7.52
N GLY A 93 13.53 8.93 6.75
CA GLY A 93 14.54 9.97 6.88
C GLY A 93 15.97 9.52 6.63
N GLY A 94 16.18 8.48 5.82
CA GLY A 94 17.52 8.00 5.47
C GLY A 94 17.80 8.04 3.97
N GLN A 95 19.08 8.20 3.61
CA GLN A 95 19.58 8.23 2.23
C GLN A 95 21.08 7.94 2.18
N THR A 96 21.62 7.72 0.98
CA THR A 96 23.06 7.59 0.68
C THR A 96 23.78 8.91 0.41
N VAL A 97 23.09 10.00 0.02
CA VAL A 97 23.73 11.25 -0.45
C VAL A 97 23.51 12.47 0.45
N SER A 98 22.87 12.31 1.61
CA SER A 98 22.62 13.38 2.57
C SER A 98 22.61 12.87 4.01
N SER A 99 22.54 13.79 4.98
CA SER A 99 22.41 13.45 6.40
C SER A 99 21.00 12.97 6.71
N ALA A 100 20.88 12.06 7.69
CA ALA A 100 19.58 11.60 8.16
C ALA A 100 18.69 12.78 8.61
N ASP A 101 17.41 12.72 8.25
CA ASP A 101 16.42 13.75 8.55
C ASP A 101 15.40 13.23 9.58
N PRO A 102 15.58 13.54 10.88
CA PRO A 102 14.64 13.10 11.91
C PRO A 102 13.24 13.72 11.75
N ASN A 103 13.10 14.80 10.97
CA ASN A 103 11.82 15.45 10.78
C ASN A 103 10.88 14.64 9.87
N THR A 104 11.40 13.74 9.03
CA THR A 104 10.57 12.88 8.16
C THR A 104 9.59 12.06 9.01
N GLN A 105 10.12 11.30 9.98
CA GLN A 105 9.25 10.57 10.92
C GLN A 105 8.48 11.54 11.83
N GLY A 106 9.15 12.55 12.37
CA GLY A 106 8.57 13.45 13.38
C GLY A 106 7.42 14.31 12.88
N THR A 107 7.22 14.41 11.56
CA THR A 107 6.12 15.15 10.93
C THR A 107 5.06 14.28 10.30
N ALA A 108 5.26 12.95 10.26
CA ALA A 108 4.29 12.03 9.71
C ALA A 108 3.07 11.87 10.64
N MET A 109 1.90 11.65 10.05
CA MET A 109 0.72 11.15 10.76
C MET A 109 0.57 9.68 10.46
N ILE A 110 0.72 8.82 11.46
CA ILE A 110 0.52 7.38 11.35
C ILE A 110 -0.69 7.02 12.22
N TRP A 111 -1.79 6.57 11.59
CA TRP A 111 -3.04 6.37 12.32
C TRP A 111 -3.87 5.21 11.80
N GLY A 112 -4.19 4.26 12.68
CA GLY A 112 -5.12 3.18 12.40
C GLY A 112 -4.61 2.12 11.43
N ASN A 113 -3.32 2.08 11.12
CA ASN A 113 -2.78 1.07 10.22
C ASN A 113 -2.77 -0.31 10.92
N ALA A 114 -3.04 -1.37 10.16
CA ALA A 114 -2.83 -2.74 10.59
C ALA A 114 -1.62 -3.33 9.86
N ASP A 115 -0.75 -4.02 10.57
CA ASP A 115 0.55 -4.39 10.03
C ASP A 115 0.96 -5.84 10.34
N ALA A 116 1.87 -6.37 9.53
CA ALA A 116 2.37 -7.74 9.65
C ALA A 116 3.16 -8.01 10.94
N VAL A 117 3.80 -6.99 11.54
CA VAL A 117 4.59 -7.12 12.79
C VAL A 117 3.67 -7.46 13.96
N THR A 118 2.46 -6.88 13.97
CA THR A 118 1.41 -7.16 14.96
C THR A 118 0.46 -8.29 14.54
N GLY A 119 0.71 -8.93 13.39
CA GLY A 119 -0.16 -9.98 12.83
C GLY A 119 -1.52 -9.45 12.34
N PHE A 120 -1.61 -8.16 12.05
CA PHE A 120 -2.80 -7.41 11.60
C PHE A 120 -3.98 -7.34 12.59
N GLY A 121 -3.98 -8.11 13.67
CA GLY A 121 -5.10 -8.17 14.63
C GLY A 121 -5.19 -6.99 15.60
N SER A 122 -4.28 -6.02 15.53
CA SER A 122 -4.24 -4.87 16.44
C SER A 122 -3.89 -3.58 15.70
N PRO A 123 -4.84 -3.01 14.93
CA PRO A 123 -4.64 -1.72 14.28
C PRO A 123 -4.21 -0.64 15.27
N ARG A 124 -3.22 0.16 14.90
CA ARG A 124 -2.54 1.09 15.83
C ARG A 124 -3.18 2.47 15.81
N TYR A 125 -4.02 2.74 16.80
CA TYR A 125 -4.60 4.05 17.05
C TYR A 125 -3.88 4.70 18.24
N ASN A 126 -2.65 5.16 18.01
CA ASN A 126 -1.78 5.67 19.07
C ASN A 126 -1.43 7.14 18.84
N CYS A 127 -1.79 8.02 19.79
CA CYS A 127 -1.51 9.46 19.68
C CYS A 127 -0.01 9.78 19.65
N SER A 128 0.87 8.89 20.14
CA SER A 128 2.31 9.09 20.01
C SER A 128 2.83 8.94 18.57
N GLU A 129 1.98 8.47 17.65
CA GLU A 129 2.28 8.28 16.23
C GLU A 129 1.67 9.39 15.36
N VAL A 130 1.07 10.39 16.00
CA VAL A 130 0.56 11.61 15.37
C VAL A 130 1.41 12.77 15.86
N ALA A 131 1.75 13.69 14.95
CA ALA A 131 2.47 14.92 15.28
C ALA A 131 1.58 15.90 16.08
N GLU A 132 1.33 15.60 17.36
CA GLU A 132 0.53 16.43 18.28
C GLU A 132 1.42 17.32 19.16
N GLY A 133 1.34 18.64 18.97
CA GLY A 133 1.67 19.64 20.00
C GLY A 133 3.13 19.73 20.50
N THR A 134 3.35 20.63 21.45
CA THR A 134 4.66 21.21 21.84
C THR A 134 5.73 20.23 22.33
N ALA A 135 5.40 18.97 22.63
CA ALA A 135 6.38 17.95 23.03
C ALA A 135 7.27 17.48 21.86
N TRP A 136 6.79 17.60 20.61
CA TRP A 136 7.54 17.28 19.40
C TRP A 136 8.47 18.41 18.92
N HIS A 137 8.37 19.60 19.53
CA HIS A 137 9.35 20.68 19.33
C HIS A 137 10.78 20.28 19.69
N ALA A 138 10.96 19.23 20.51
CA ALA A 138 12.28 18.72 20.87
C ALA A 138 12.89 17.78 19.82
N GLN A 139 12.08 17.21 18.91
CA GLN A 139 12.55 16.27 17.89
C GLN A 139 12.65 16.91 16.50
N ALA A 140 11.80 17.90 16.20
CA ALA A 140 11.97 18.71 15.00
C ALA A 140 13.01 19.80 15.24
N VAL A 141 14.26 19.53 14.86
CA VAL A 141 15.44 20.30 15.32
C VAL A 141 15.50 21.71 14.71
N TRP A 142 14.66 22.04 13.72
CA TRP A 142 14.72 23.32 13.00
C TRP A 142 13.33 23.80 12.58
N TYR A 143 12.95 25.00 13.08
CA TYR A 143 11.85 25.88 12.68
C TYR A 143 11.10 25.49 11.38
N GLN A 144 10.17 24.54 11.45
CA GLN A 144 9.17 24.34 10.42
C GLN A 144 7.78 24.55 11.01
N ALA A 145 6.91 25.14 10.19
CA ALA A 145 5.59 25.58 10.61
C ALA A 145 4.80 24.42 11.22
N LEU A 146 4.21 24.72 12.37
CA LEU A 146 3.28 23.88 13.11
C LEU A 146 2.11 23.43 12.22
N LEU A 147 2.16 22.21 11.71
CA LEU A 147 0.93 21.49 11.39
C LEU A 147 0.54 20.71 12.64
N TYR A 148 -0.17 21.36 13.55
CA TYR A 148 -0.80 20.68 14.67
C TYR A 148 -1.83 19.68 14.12
N GLN A 149 -1.52 18.39 14.20
CA GLN A 149 -2.44 17.31 13.90
C GLN A 149 -2.99 16.82 15.26
N PRO A 150 -4.22 17.22 15.66
CA PRO A 150 -4.79 16.68 16.89
C PRO A 150 -4.93 15.17 16.76
N CYS A 151 -4.63 14.44 17.84
CA CYS A 151 -4.92 13.01 17.86
C CYS A 151 -6.41 12.79 17.55
N PRO A 152 -6.77 11.93 16.58
CA PRO A 152 -8.16 11.69 16.25
C PRO A 152 -8.92 11.13 17.46
N MET A 153 -10.08 11.73 17.76
CA MET A 153 -10.92 11.33 18.91
C MET A 153 -11.65 10.00 18.71
N THR A 154 -11.66 9.46 17.49
CA THR A 154 -12.35 8.22 17.15
C THR A 154 -11.51 7.34 16.26
N ASN A 155 -11.73 6.03 16.36
CA ASN A 155 -11.10 5.03 15.51
C ASN A 155 -11.94 4.74 14.25
N THR A 156 -12.89 5.62 13.91
CA THR A 156 -13.75 5.46 12.74
C THR A 156 -13.08 6.09 11.53
N LEU A 157 -12.79 5.27 10.53
CA LEU A 157 -12.21 5.71 9.27
C LEU A 157 -13.32 5.92 8.23
N PRO A 158 -13.34 7.05 7.48
CA PRO A 158 -14.30 7.22 6.40
C PRO A 158 -14.10 6.14 5.33
N ALA A 159 -15.14 5.81 4.56
CA ALA A 159 -15.00 4.87 3.46
C ALA A 159 -14.14 5.45 2.31
N SER A 160 -14.12 6.77 2.15
CA SER A 160 -13.36 7.50 1.14
C SER A 160 -13.22 8.97 1.55
N PHE A 161 -12.13 9.63 1.14
CA PHE A 161 -12.01 11.09 1.19
C PHE A 161 -12.62 11.79 -0.03
N PHE A 162 -12.94 11.04 -1.10
CA PHE A 162 -13.48 11.58 -2.35
C PHE A 162 -14.98 11.35 -2.51
N TYR A 163 -15.46 10.19 -2.06
CA TYR A 163 -16.87 9.80 -2.20
C TYR A 163 -17.58 9.79 -0.85
N SER A 164 -18.72 10.46 -0.77
CA SER A 164 -19.58 10.45 0.43
C SER A 164 -20.35 9.14 0.62
N ALA A 165 -20.44 8.31 -0.42
CA ALA A 165 -21.14 7.02 -0.42
C ALA A 165 -20.50 6.06 -1.44
N LYS A 166 -20.85 4.77 -1.36
CA LYS A 166 -20.46 3.77 -2.35
C LYS A 166 -20.91 4.22 -3.76
N PRO A 167 -20.00 4.37 -4.74
CA PRO A 167 -20.38 4.79 -6.08
C PRO A 167 -21.35 3.81 -6.75
N ALA A 168 -22.30 4.30 -7.55
CA ALA A 168 -23.30 3.46 -8.21
C ALA A 168 -22.70 2.51 -9.27
N TRP A 169 -21.54 2.88 -9.84
CA TRP A 169 -20.78 2.02 -10.74
C TRP A 169 -19.96 0.95 -10.00
N TRP A 170 -19.80 1.05 -8.67
CA TRP A 170 -19.11 0.02 -7.90
C TRP A 170 -19.92 -1.28 -7.94
N PRO A 171 -19.29 -2.45 -8.21
CA PRO A 171 -20.00 -3.72 -8.27
C PRO A 171 -20.86 -3.95 -7.03
N SER A 172 -22.15 -4.23 -7.24
CA SER A 172 -23.15 -4.29 -6.16
C SER A 172 -22.81 -5.32 -5.07
N GLY A 173 -22.27 -6.48 -5.48
CA GLY A 173 -21.82 -7.57 -4.60
C GLY A 173 -20.41 -7.40 -4.01
N LYS A 174 -19.71 -6.29 -4.27
CA LYS A 174 -18.39 -6.03 -3.70
C LYS A 174 -18.49 -5.06 -2.51
N PRO A 175 -17.83 -5.35 -1.37
CA PRO A 175 -17.75 -4.44 -0.24
C PRO A 175 -17.20 -3.07 -0.63
N TRP A 176 -17.54 -2.05 0.15
CA TRP A 176 -16.98 -0.72 0.04
C TRP A 176 -16.92 -0.10 1.44
N PRO A 177 -15.73 0.21 1.98
CA PRO A 177 -14.40 0.06 1.37
C PRO A 177 -13.96 -1.42 1.26
N ILE A 178 -12.96 -1.69 0.43
CA ILE A 178 -12.37 -3.05 0.27
C ILE A 178 -11.09 -3.26 1.07
N ILE A 179 -10.48 -2.21 1.57
CA ILE A 179 -9.23 -2.25 2.32
C ILE A 179 -9.39 -1.42 3.59
N GLY A 180 -8.90 -1.96 4.69
CA GLY A 180 -8.68 -1.21 5.92
C GLY A 180 -8.77 -2.07 7.17
N PRO A 181 -8.29 -1.53 8.31
CA PRO A 181 -8.28 -2.23 9.60
C PRO A 181 -9.68 -2.64 10.09
N ASP A 182 -10.70 -1.90 9.66
CA ASP A 182 -12.12 -2.09 9.97
C ASP A 182 -12.84 -3.02 8.97
N VAL A 183 -12.16 -3.42 7.89
CA VAL A 183 -12.67 -4.43 6.95
C VAL A 183 -12.48 -5.81 7.56
N THR A 184 -13.48 -6.67 7.42
CA THR A 184 -13.45 -8.06 7.91
C THR A 184 -13.97 -9.01 6.85
N GLY A 185 -13.47 -10.25 6.84
CA GLY A 185 -13.98 -11.29 5.93
C GLY A 185 -13.46 -11.17 4.48
N GLY A 186 -12.37 -10.43 4.29
CA GLY A 186 -11.67 -10.26 3.03
C GLY A 186 -11.42 -11.56 2.29
N ASN A 187 -11.60 -11.54 0.97
CA ASN A 187 -11.47 -12.72 0.10
C ASN A 187 -10.07 -12.87 -0.51
N LEU A 188 -9.13 -11.99 -0.17
CA LEU A 188 -7.79 -12.03 -0.68
C LEU A 188 -6.99 -13.13 0.04
N LEU A 189 -6.23 -13.90 -0.73
CA LEU A 189 -5.40 -15.00 -0.26
C LEU A 189 -3.96 -14.78 -0.73
N GLN A 190 -3.00 -15.37 -0.01
CA GLN A 190 -1.61 -15.48 -0.46
C GLN A 190 -1.28 -16.94 -0.77
N CYS A 191 -0.64 -17.19 -1.91
CA CYS A 191 -0.08 -18.49 -2.24
C CYS A 191 1.07 -18.83 -1.28
N THR A 192 0.92 -19.91 -0.51
CA THR A 192 1.97 -20.39 0.42
C THR A 192 2.81 -21.51 -0.17
N SER A 193 2.36 -22.08 -1.29
CA SER A 193 3.11 -23.01 -2.15
C SER A 193 2.60 -22.92 -3.59
N GLY A 194 3.20 -23.68 -4.50
CA GLY A 194 2.85 -23.71 -5.92
C GLY A 194 3.83 -22.91 -6.80
N THR A 195 3.55 -22.89 -8.10
CA THR A 195 4.35 -22.16 -9.09
C THR A 195 4.42 -20.65 -8.77
N TYR A 196 3.32 -20.08 -8.31
CA TYR A 196 3.17 -18.64 -8.06
C TYR A 196 3.19 -18.32 -6.56
N THR A 197 4.03 -19.02 -5.79
CA THR A 197 4.20 -18.80 -4.35
C THR A 197 4.41 -17.30 -4.06
N ARG A 198 3.80 -16.80 -2.98
CA ARG A 198 3.75 -15.40 -2.52
C ARG A 198 2.83 -14.49 -3.32
N SER A 199 2.25 -14.91 -4.43
CA SER A 199 1.29 -14.08 -5.17
C SER A 199 -0.03 -13.89 -4.41
N LEU A 200 -0.68 -12.72 -4.56
CA LEU A 200 -2.05 -12.53 -4.10
C LEU A 200 -3.01 -13.14 -5.10
N VAL A 201 -3.98 -13.89 -4.59
CA VAL A 201 -4.99 -14.58 -5.38
C VAL A 201 -6.35 -14.50 -4.69
N THR A 202 -7.39 -14.88 -5.43
CA THR A 202 -8.75 -15.05 -4.88
C THR A 202 -9.15 -16.52 -4.80
N ASN A 203 -8.33 -17.42 -5.35
CA ASN A 203 -8.55 -18.86 -5.37
C ASN A 203 -7.23 -19.62 -5.40
N ALA A 204 -7.12 -20.74 -4.67
CA ALA A 204 -5.91 -21.55 -4.62
C ALA A 204 -5.44 -22.11 -5.99
N LEU A 205 -6.34 -22.30 -6.95
CA LEU A 205 -5.98 -22.73 -8.32
C LEU A 205 -5.13 -21.69 -9.05
N GLN A 206 -5.19 -20.42 -8.63
CA GLN A 206 -4.39 -19.33 -9.19
C GLN A 206 -2.94 -19.32 -8.68
N CYS A 207 -2.54 -20.28 -7.84
CA CYS A 207 -1.17 -20.44 -7.34
C CYS A 207 -0.31 -21.40 -8.17
N GLY A 208 -0.87 -22.04 -9.21
CA GLY A 208 -0.22 -23.10 -9.97
C GLY A 208 -0.27 -24.44 -9.22
N SER A 209 -0.89 -25.45 -9.81
CA SER A 209 -1.25 -26.70 -9.10
C SER A 209 -0.08 -27.70 -9.02
N PRO A 210 0.08 -28.44 -7.90
CA PRO A 210 -0.65 -28.33 -6.63
C PRO A 210 -0.16 -27.14 -5.79
N ALA A 211 -1.09 -26.49 -5.08
CA ALA A 211 -0.77 -25.33 -4.24
C ALA A 211 -1.66 -25.19 -3.00
N THR A 212 -1.15 -24.47 -2.01
CA THR A 212 -1.83 -24.07 -0.79
C THR A 212 -1.91 -22.55 -0.68
N THR A 213 -2.90 -22.06 0.06
CA THR A 213 -3.08 -20.64 0.32
C THR A 213 -3.29 -20.39 1.81
N SER A 214 -3.14 -19.13 2.21
CA SER A 214 -3.56 -18.62 3.51
C SER A 214 -4.34 -17.32 3.32
N THR A 215 -5.23 -17.00 4.26
CA THR A 215 -5.96 -15.73 4.25
C THR A 215 -4.98 -14.57 4.35
N TRP A 216 -5.08 -13.63 3.41
CA TRP A 216 -4.23 -12.44 3.42
C TRP A 216 -4.68 -11.46 4.49
N ALA A 217 -3.69 -10.88 5.19
CA ALA A 217 -3.88 -9.79 6.16
C ALA A 217 -5.05 -9.99 7.12
N ASN A 218 -5.20 -11.21 7.66
CA ASN A 218 -6.29 -11.58 8.57
C ASN A 218 -7.71 -11.23 8.05
N GLY A 219 -7.90 -11.14 6.73
CA GLY A 219 -9.17 -10.80 6.12
C GLY A 219 -9.50 -9.30 6.11
N HIS A 220 -8.52 -8.41 6.28
CA HIS A 220 -8.71 -6.96 6.18
C HIS A 220 -8.74 -6.42 4.74
N VAL A 221 -8.63 -7.30 3.74
CA VAL A 221 -8.54 -6.91 2.33
C VAL A 221 -9.42 -7.79 1.45
N TYR A 222 -10.27 -7.14 0.66
CA TYR A 222 -10.93 -7.72 -0.50
C TYR A 222 -10.17 -7.41 -1.78
N SER A 223 -10.23 -8.32 -2.75
CA SER A 223 -9.82 -8.03 -4.12
C SER A 223 -10.58 -6.80 -4.66
N ASN A 224 -9.93 -6.00 -5.51
CA ASN A 224 -10.62 -4.93 -6.24
C ASN A 224 -11.23 -5.48 -7.55
N PRO A 225 -12.14 -4.75 -8.22
CA PRO A 225 -12.76 -5.20 -9.47
C PRO A 225 -11.74 -5.53 -10.58
N ALA A 226 -10.63 -4.79 -10.65
CA ALA A 226 -9.58 -5.02 -11.65
C ALA A 226 -8.85 -6.34 -11.42
N MET A 227 -8.55 -6.68 -10.17
CA MET A 227 -7.95 -7.97 -9.79
C MET A 227 -8.89 -9.13 -10.11
N ASP A 228 -10.18 -8.98 -9.83
CA ASP A 228 -11.17 -10.01 -10.18
C ASP A 228 -11.26 -10.21 -11.70
N CYS A 229 -11.28 -9.13 -12.47
CA CYS A 229 -11.24 -9.16 -13.93
C CYS A 229 -9.98 -9.89 -14.42
N TYR A 230 -8.80 -9.50 -13.94
CA TYR A 230 -7.53 -10.08 -14.36
C TYR A 230 -7.45 -11.59 -14.06
N LEU A 231 -7.74 -11.99 -12.83
CA LEU A 231 -7.55 -13.37 -12.39
C LEU A 231 -8.70 -14.31 -12.79
N ASN A 232 -9.95 -13.83 -12.77
CA ASN A 232 -11.12 -14.69 -12.94
C ASN A 232 -11.72 -14.64 -14.35
N VAL A 233 -11.64 -13.48 -15.02
CA VAL A 233 -12.21 -13.30 -16.37
C VAL A 233 -11.13 -13.48 -17.44
N MET A 234 -10.01 -12.75 -17.31
CA MET A 234 -8.91 -12.76 -18.29
C MET A 234 -7.96 -13.94 -18.10
N ARG A 235 -8.03 -14.64 -16.95
CA ARG A 235 -7.20 -15.80 -16.61
C ARG A 235 -5.69 -15.49 -16.63
N GLY A 236 -5.31 -14.30 -16.17
CA GLY A 236 -3.91 -13.93 -16.02
C GLY A 236 -3.21 -14.70 -14.91
N ASN A 237 -1.90 -14.94 -15.08
CA ASN A 237 -1.07 -15.56 -14.06
C ASN A 237 -0.85 -14.57 -12.90
N SER A 238 -0.90 -15.05 -11.67
CA SER A 238 -0.89 -14.19 -10.48
C SER A 238 0.45 -13.51 -10.20
N ASP A 239 1.53 -13.98 -10.83
CA ASP A 239 2.85 -13.35 -10.84
C ASP A 239 3.05 -12.35 -12.00
N GLY A 240 2.07 -12.20 -12.89
CA GLY A 240 2.15 -11.32 -14.05
C GLY A 240 2.86 -11.93 -15.27
N THR A 241 3.33 -13.18 -15.19
CA THR A 241 3.95 -13.84 -16.34
C THR A 241 2.94 -14.10 -17.46
N GLY A 242 3.44 -14.17 -18.70
CA GLY A 242 2.64 -14.43 -19.89
C GLY A 242 2.63 -13.28 -20.88
N GLY A 243 1.81 -13.42 -21.94
CA GLY A 243 1.61 -12.39 -22.94
C GLY A 243 0.48 -11.41 -22.57
N PRO A 244 0.34 -10.29 -23.29
CA PRO A 244 -0.78 -9.37 -23.14
C PRO A 244 -2.12 -10.11 -23.27
N LEU A 245 -3.04 -9.83 -22.34
CA LEU A 245 -4.38 -10.40 -22.33
C LEU A 245 -5.38 -9.44 -22.96
N SER A 246 -6.43 -9.99 -23.57
CA SER A 246 -7.52 -9.17 -24.12
C SER A 246 -8.45 -8.69 -23.00
N PHE A 247 -8.50 -7.37 -22.79
CA PHE A 247 -9.42 -6.75 -21.86
C PHE A 247 -10.78 -6.46 -22.52
N ASN A 248 -11.86 -6.71 -21.78
CA ASN A 248 -13.21 -6.33 -22.16
C ASN A 248 -13.99 -5.88 -20.92
N GLU A 249 -14.34 -4.59 -20.86
CA GLU A 249 -15.09 -3.99 -19.75
C GLU A 249 -16.46 -4.62 -19.52
N ALA A 250 -17.18 -4.99 -20.59
CA ALA A 250 -18.50 -5.59 -20.50
C ALA A 250 -18.44 -6.99 -19.89
N SER A 251 -17.33 -7.72 -20.08
CA SER A 251 -17.06 -9.00 -19.43
C SER A 251 -16.53 -8.84 -18.00
N CYS A 252 -15.74 -7.80 -17.75
CA CYS A 252 -15.07 -7.60 -16.47
C CYS A 252 -15.95 -6.94 -15.40
N TYR A 253 -16.89 -6.09 -15.81
CA TYR A 253 -17.67 -5.25 -14.90
C TYR A 253 -19.19 -5.42 -15.08
N VAL A 254 -19.63 -6.62 -15.50
CA VAL A 254 -21.02 -6.96 -15.85
C VAL A 254 -22.07 -6.57 -14.81
N THR A 255 -21.68 -6.42 -13.54
CA THR A 255 -22.58 -6.10 -12.41
C THR A 255 -22.66 -4.62 -12.06
N SER A 256 -21.98 -3.72 -12.77
CA SER A 256 -22.14 -2.27 -12.57
C SER A 256 -23.39 -1.79 -13.30
N THR A 257 -24.50 -1.60 -12.58
CA THR A 257 -25.75 -1.06 -13.15
C THR A 257 -25.73 0.46 -13.30
N GLY A 258 -24.68 1.14 -12.83
CA GLY A 258 -24.49 2.57 -13.00
C GLY A 258 -23.82 2.90 -14.34
N SER A 259 -24.31 3.94 -15.03
CA SER A 259 -23.53 4.58 -16.09
C SER A 259 -22.18 5.01 -15.50
N GLY A 260 -21.08 4.69 -16.17
CA GLY A 260 -19.77 5.22 -15.81
C GLY A 260 -19.80 6.75 -15.70
N PRO A 261 -18.81 7.36 -15.01
CA PRO A 261 -18.72 8.82 -14.97
C PRO A 261 -18.80 9.37 -16.38
N THR A 262 -19.69 10.35 -16.60
CA THR A 262 -19.86 10.97 -17.91
C THR A 262 -18.51 11.47 -18.40
N PRO A 263 -18.11 11.19 -19.66
CA PRO A 263 -16.88 11.71 -20.21
C PRO A 263 -16.80 13.24 -20.02
N PRO A 264 -15.60 13.80 -19.75
CA PRO A 264 -15.45 15.26 -19.68
C PRO A 264 -16.02 15.91 -20.94
N THR A 265 -16.90 16.88 -20.75
CA THR A 265 -17.46 17.67 -21.85
C THR A 265 -16.65 18.96 -22.03
N GLY A 266 -16.60 19.52 -23.24
CA GLY A 266 -15.91 20.79 -23.49
C GLY A 266 -14.40 20.71 -23.69
N LEU A 267 -13.84 19.53 -23.97
CA LEU A 267 -12.44 19.40 -24.38
C LEU A 267 -12.24 20.01 -25.77
N THR A 268 -11.59 21.17 -25.84
CA THR A 268 -11.04 21.73 -27.07
C THR A 268 -9.54 21.49 -27.12
N ALA A 269 -9.08 20.67 -28.05
CA ALA A 269 -7.66 20.58 -28.36
C ALA A 269 -7.23 21.87 -29.07
N VAL A 270 -6.37 22.66 -28.44
CA VAL A 270 -5.64 23.72 -29.13
C VAL A 270 -4.33 23.08 -29.61
N VAL A 271 -4.23 22.88 -30.93
CA VAL A 271 -2.94 22.53 -31.54
C VAL A 271 -2.10 23.81 -31.50
N GLN A 272 -0.99 23.77 -30.75
CA GLN A 272 0.06 24.80 -30.82
C GLN A 272 1.03 24.46 -31.95
#